data_AF-A0A1B1PSF1-F1
#
_entry.id   AF-A0A1B1PSF1-F1
#
_cell.length_a   1.000
_cell.length_b   1.000
_cell.length_c   1.000
_cell.angle_alpha   90.00
_cell.angle_beta   90.00
_cell.angle_gamma   90.00
#
_symmetry.space_group_name_H-M   'P 1'
#
loop_
_entity.id
_entity.type
_entity.pdbx_description
1 polymer ?
#
loop_
_entity_poly.entity_id
_entity_poly.type
_entity_poly.pdbx_seq_one_letter_code
_entity_poly.pdbx_strand_id
1 'polypeptide(L)'
;MEPGTTVLGVEITERRYHTLYSLSDAVGIDRSRMARLLKKLGEIPDEATEVESGNMVFDAATSVSLIEAFQTAVPLRDLPDYLGTTKRQVEILYREGIVLPLVPRSGRGSVRHVVFARSHLDELLKKIARLPMLQPSNDEGFHPISYACQRGAGRFEHLFIEILEGKIPAVRHPDRTGIGSILVEVQPLVATQSAA
;
A
#
# COMPACT_ATOMS: atom_id res chain seq x y z
N MET A 1 -8.54 -27.65 -7.95
CA MET A 1 -7.96 -29.02 -7.99
C MET A 1 -6.49 -28.97 -7.59
N GLU A 2 -5.96 -29.97 -6.90
CA GLU A 2 -4.56 -30.01 -6.48
C GLU A 2 -3.64 -30.51 -7.60
N PRO A 3 -2.38 -30.01 -7.69
CA PRO A 3 -1.37 -30.63 -8.55
C PRO A 3 -1.21 -32.11 -8.18
N GLY A 4 -1.10 -32.99 -9.18
CA GLY A 4 -1.07 -34.45 -9.00
C GLY A 4 -2.44 -35.12 -8.89
N THR A 5 -3.55 -34.36 -8.95
CA THR A 5 -4.88 -34.97 -9.06
C THR A 5 -5.10 -35.44 -10.50
N THR A 6 -5.41 -36.72 -10.70
CA THR A 6 -5.83 -37.25 -12.01
C THR A 6 -7.32 -37.01 -12.20
N VAL A 7 -7.69 -36.24 -13.23
CA VAL A 7 -9.08 -35.94 -13.57
C VAL A 7 -9.31 -36.35 -15.01
N LEU A 8 -10.28 -37.24 -15.25
CA LEU A 8 -10.58 -37.78 -16.59
C LEU A 8 -9.34 -38.35 -17.32
N GLY A 9 -8.41 -38.96 -16.58
CA GLY A 9 -7.19 -39.56 -17.14
C GLY A 9 -6.06 -38.57 -17.48
N VAL A 10 -6.23 -37.28 -17.18
CA VAL A 10 -5.18 -36.26 -17.32
C VAL A 10 -4.67 -35.87 -15.95
N GLU A 11 -3.36 -35.94 -15.76
CA GLU A 11 -2.70 -35.46 -14.55
C GLU A 11 -2.66 -33.93 -14.57
N ILE A 12 -3.22 -33.32 -13.53
CA ILE A 12 -3.14 -31.87 -13.37
C ILE A 12 -1.73 -31.54 -12.86
N THR A 13 -0.87 -31.08 -13.76
CA THR A 13 0.52 -30.68 -13.44
C THR A 13 0.57 -29.37 -12.65
N GLU A 14 -0.40 -28.48 -12.87
CA GLU A 14 -0.47 -27.17 -12.23
C GLU A 14 -1.91 -26.81 -11.84
N ARG A 15 -2.07 -26.25 -10.63
CA ARG A 15 -3.37 -25.75 -10.16
C ARG A 15 -3.72 -24.49 -10.96
N ARG A 16 -4.64 -24.63 -11.93
CA ARG A 16 -5.07 -23.53 -12.80
C ARG A 16 -6.18 -22.66 -12.22
N TYR A 17 -6.96 -23.19 -11.27
CA TYR A 17 -8.09 -22.49 -10.67
C TYR A 17 -8.19 -22.74 -9.16
N HIS A 18 -8.58 -21.70 -8.43
CA HIS A 18 -9.03 -21.77 -7.04
C HIS A 18 -10.55 -21.68 -6.97
N THR A 19 -11.17 -22.52 -6.15
CA THR A 19 -12.53 -22.25 -5.66
C THR A 19 -12.46 -21.28 -4.49
N LEU A 20 -13.58 -20.65 -4.14
CA LEU A 20 -13.70 -19.83 -2.93
C LEU A 20 -13.20 -20.56 -1.67
N TYR A 21 -13.47 -21.88 -1.57
CA TYR A 21 -12.98 -22.71 -0.48
C TYR A 21 -11.44 -22.79 -0.45
N SER A 22 -10.81 -23.19 -1.57
CA SER A 22 -9.35 -23.32 -1.62
C SER A 22 -8.62 -21.99 -1.45
N LEU A 23 -9.25 -20.88 -1.86
CA LEU A 23 -8.69 -19.54 -1.65
C LEU A 23 -8.82 -19.09 -0.20
N SER A 24 -9.98 -19.34 0.41
CA SER A 24 -10.24 -19.10 1.83
C SER A 24 -9.23 -19.84 2.71
N ASP A 25 -8.95 -21.11 2.39
CA ASP A 25 -7.96 -21.93 3.08
C ASP A 25 -6.52 -21.40 2.91
N ALA A 26 -6.12 -21.10 1.67
CA ALA A 26 -4.78 -20.59 1.38
C ALA A 26 -4.46 -19.23 2.03
N VAL A 27 -5.48 -18.36 2.18
CA VAL A 27 -5.33 -17.05 2.83
C VAL A 27 -5.56 -17.12 4.34
N GLY A 28 -6.17 -18.20 4.85
CA GLY A 28 -6.54 -18.32 6.26
C GLY A 28 -7.68 -17.40 6.69
N ILE A 29 -8.57 -17.04 5.77
CA ILE A 29 -9.74 -16.17 6.00
C ILE A 29 -11.01 -17.01 5.83
N ASP A 30 -12.00 -16.86 6.70
CA ASP A 30 -13.27 -17.58 6.59
C ASP A 30 -13.99 -17.31 5.26
N ARG A 31 -14.67 -18.33 4.70
CA ARG A 31 -15.31 -18.27 3.38
C ARG A 31 -16.25 -17.07 3.20
N SER A 32 -17.07 -16.77 4.20
CA SER A 32 -18.01 -15.64 4.16
C SER A 32 -17.27 -14.31 4.05
N ARG A 33 -16.18 -14.14 4.81
CA ARG A 33 -15.31 -12.97 4.69
C ARG A 33 -14.57 -12.94 3.37
N MET A 34 -14.04 -14.07 2.90
CA MET A 34 -13.36 -14.13 1.59
C MET A 34 -14.31 -13.70 0.45
N ALA A 35 -15.55 -14.21 0.42
CA ALA A 35 -16.54 -13.79 -0.57
C ALA A 35 -16.82 -12.28 -0.51
N ARG A 36 -16.97 -11.73 0.71
CA ARG A 36 -17.15 -10.28 0.90
C ARG A 36 -15.93 -9.47 0.46
N LEU A 37 -14.72 -10.00 0.61
CA LEU A 37 -13.49 -9.36 0.17
C LEU A 37 -13.41 -9.34 -1.35
N LEU A 38 -13.65 -10.48 -1.99
CA LEU A 38 -13.64 -10.61 -3.45
C LEU A 38 -14.68 -9.72 -4.12
N LYS A 39 -15.88 -9.58 -3.52
CA LYS A 39 -16.88 -8.61 -3.97
C LYS A 39 -16.35 -7.17 -3.96
N LYS A 40 -15.73 -6.77 -2.83
CA LYS A 40 -15.13 -5.42 -2.71
C LYS A 40 -13.95 -5.18 -3.64
N LEU A 41 -13.29 -6.23 -4.09
CA LEU A 41 -12.21 -6.16 -5.08
C LEU A 41 -12.74 -6.20 -6.52
N GLY A 42 -14.04 -6.44 -6.72
CA GLY A 42 -14.67 -6.57 -8.04
C GLY A 42 -14.49 -7.94 -8.69
N GLU A 43 -13.92 -8.91 -7.98
CA GLU A 43 -13.70 -10.29 -8.47
C GLU A 43 -14.97 -11.14 -8.44
N ILE A 44 -15.97 -10.73 -7.65
CA ILE A 44 -17.31 -11.33 -7.60
C ILE A 44 -18.34 -10.19 -7.73
N PRO A 45 -19.43 -10.36 -8.49
CA PRO A 45 -20.52 -9.39 -8.53
C PRO A 45 -21.15 -9.15 -7.15
N ASP A 46 -21.49 -7.90 -6.83
CA ASP A 46 -21.99 -7.52 -5.51
C ASP A 46 -23.31 -8.25 -5.15
N GLU A 47 -24.16 -8.47 -6.15
CA GLU A 47 -25.45 -9.15 -6.07
C GLU A 47 -25.37 -10.68 -6.01
N ALA A 48 -24.19 -11.28 -6.22
CA ALA A 48 -24.05 -12.73 -6.22
C ALA A 48 -24.46 -13.36 -4.87
N THR A 49 -25.32 -14.36 -4.91
CA THR A 49 -25.72 -15.13 -3.73
C THR A 49 -24.57 -15.95 -3.18
N GLU A 50 -24.71 -16.48 -1.96
CA GLU A 50 -23.70 -17.35 -1.35
C GLU A 50 -23.48 -18.64 -2.16
N VAL A 51 -24.57 -19.18 -2.74
CA VAL A 51 -24.51 -20.38 -3.59
C VAL A 51 -23.76 -20.09 -4.90
N GLU A 52 -24.05 -18.97 -5.55
CA GLU A 52 -23.35 -18.56 -6.77
C GLU A 52 -21.86 -18.30 -6.49
N SER A 53 -21.56 -17.56 -5.41
CA SER A 53 -20.19 -17.26 -4.98
C SER A 53 -19.40 -18.53 -4.62
N GLY A 54 -20.08 -19.53 -4.03
CA GLY A 54 -19.46 -20.80 -3.66
C GLY A 54 -19.06 -21.68 -4.86
N ASN A 55 -19.73 -21.50 -5.99
CA ASN A 55 -19.47 -22.24 -7.23
C ASN A 55 -18.51 -21.52 -8.18
N MET A 56 -18.10 -20.29 -7.87
CA MET A 56 -17.16 -19.53 -8.68
C MET A 56 -15.74 -20.10 -8.60
N VAL A 57 -15.04 -20.00 -9.73
CA VAL A 57 -13.63 -20.36 -9.88
C VAL A 57 -12.84 -19.12 -10.26
N PHE A 58 -11.70 -18.96 -9.60
CA PHE A 58 -10.78 -17.84 -9.76
C PHE A 58 -9.50 -18.36 -10.42
N ASP A 59 -8.99 -17.62 -11.39
CA ASP A 59 -7.73 -17.97 -12.04
C ASP A 59 -6.60 -18.01 -11.02
N ALA A 60 -5.75 -19.03 -11.11
CA ALA A 60 -4.68 -19.22 -10.14
C ALA A 60 -3.62 -18.14 -10.19
N ALA A 61 -3.30 -17.56 -11.35
CA ALA A 61 -2.31 -16.49 -11.44
C ALA A 61 -2.76 -15.23 -10.70
N THR A 62 -4.03 -14.85 -10.87
CA THR A 62 -4.63 -13.72 -10.13
C THR A 62 -4.78 -14.05 -8.63
N SER A 63 -5.16 -15.29 -8.32
CA SER A 63 -5.32 -15.77 -6.94
C SER A 63 -4.02 -15.78 -6.16
N VAL A 64 -2.89 -16.16 -6.80
CA VAL A 64 -1.56 -16.19 -6.16
C VAL A 64 -1.15 -14.79 -5.71
N SER A 65 -1.34 -13.78 -6.57
CA SER A 65 -1.03 -12.38 -6.23
C SER A 65 -1.87 -11.91 -5.04
N LEU A 66 -3.16 -12.28 -4.99
CA LEU A 66 -4.03 -11.96 -3.89
C LEU A 66 -3.60 -12.65 -2.58
N ILE A 67 -3.27 -13.94 -2.65
CA ILE A 67 -2.80 -14.73 -1.50
C ILE A 67 -1.52 -14.10 -0.94
N GLU A 68 -0.54 -13.82 -1.80
CA GLU A 68 0.72 -13.20 -1.40
C GLU A 68 0.49 -11.82 -0.78
N ALA A 69 -0.39 -11.01 -1.38
CA ALA A 69 -0.72 -9.68 -0.86
C ALA A 69 -1.32 -9.73 0.54
N PHE A 70 -2.18 -10.72 0.84
CA PHE A 70 -2.75 -10.92 2.18
C PHE A 70 -1.76 -11.51 3.18
N GLN A 71 -0.96 -12.49 2.78
CA GLN A 71 0.03 -13.14 3.65
C GLN A 71 1.16 -12.19 4.06
N THR A 72 1.52 -11.26 3.17
CA THR A 72 2.56 -10.26 3.42
C THR A 72 2.01 -8.92 3.90
N ALA A 73 0.69 -8.81 4.09
CA ALA A 73 0.04 -7.53 4.34
C ALA A 73 0.53 -6.89 5.65
N VAL A 74 0.80 -5.59 5.59
CA VAL A 74 1.24 -4.81 6.76
C VAL A 74 0.02 -4.21 7.47
N PRO A 75 -0.18 -4.47 8.77
CA PRO A 75 -1.27 -3.85 9.54
C PRO A 75 -1.11 -2.33 9.69
N LEU A 76 -2.22 -1.59 9.78
CA LEU A 76 -2.21 -0.13 10.00
C LEU A 76 -1.34 0.32 11.17
N ARG A 77 -1.29 -0.47 12.26
CA ARG A 77 -0.49 -0.15 13.45
C ARG A 77 1.02 -0.23 13.21
N ASP A 78 1.46 -1.03 12.24
CA ASP A 78 2.87 -1.30 11.95
C ASP A 78 3.39 -0.42 10.80
N LEU A 79 2.49 0.32 10.13
CA LEU A 79 2.83 1.27 9.06
C LEU A 79 3.82 2.38 9.46
N PRO A 80 3.74 3.01 10.65
CA PRO A 80 4.69 4.05 11.03
C PRO A 80 6.13 3.56 10.98
N ASP A 81 6.38 2.39 11.57
CA ASP A 81 7.70 1.77 11.58
C ASP A 81 8.11 1.31 10.18
N TYR A 82 7.18 0.70 9.43
CA TYR A 82 7.45 0.24 8.06
C TYR A 82 7.83 1.37 7.10
N LEU A 83 7.14 2.50 7.17
CA LEU A 83 7.35 3.64 6.28
C LEU A 83 8.39 4.65 6.82
N GLY A 84 8.95 4.41 8.00
CA GLY A 84 9.87 5.35 8.66
C GLY A 84 9.22 6.71 8.91
N THR A 85 8.01 6.72 9.46
CA THR A 85 7.20 7.94 9.60
C THR A 85 6.41 7.95 10.91
N THR A 86 5.76 9.07 11.23
CA THR A 86 4.94 9.18 12.43
C THR A 86 3.53 8.64 12.21
N LYS A 87 2.85 8.23 13.29
CA LYS A 87 1.43 7.82 13.24
C LYS A 87 0.53 8.87 12.58
N ARG A 88 0.75 10.15 12.90
CA ARG A 88 0.00 11.27 12.31
C ARG A 88 0.20 11.37 10.80
N GLN A 89 1.41 11.16 10.31
CA GLN A 89 1.69 11.15 8.88
C GLN A 89 1.03 9.95 8.20
N VAL A 90 1.03 8.76 8.80
CA VAL A 90 0.27 7.61 8.29
C VAL A 90 -1.22 7.93 8.17
N GLU A 91 -1.82 8.55 9.18
CA GLU A 91 -3.23 8.95 9.14
C GLU A 91 -3.54 9.93 8.01
N ILE A 92 -2.63 10.88 7.74
CA ILE A 92 -2.75 11.80 6.59
C ILE A 92 -2.64 11.02 5.28
N LEU A 93 -1.57 10.23 5.09
CA LEU A 93 -1.36 9.45 3.86
C LEU A 93 -2.54 8.52 3.53
N TYR A 94 -3.11 7.91 4.57
CA TYR A 94 -4.28 7.04 4.45
C TYR A 94 -5.55 7.82 4.09
N ARG A 95 -5.77 8.98 4.72
CA ARG A 95 -6.94 9.83 4.45
C ARG A 95 -6.91 10.42 3.04
N GLU A 96 -5.74 10.83 2.58
CA GLU A 96 -5.54 11.45 1.26
C GLU A 96 -5.41 10.40 0.14
N GLY A 97 -5.51 9.10 0.45
CA GLY A 97 -5.47 8.03 -0.56
C GLY A 97 -4.08 7.76 -1.15
N ILE A 98 -3.01 8.27 -0.55
CA ILE A 98 -1.62 8.01 -0.96
C ILE A 98 -1.21 6.59 -0.54
N VAL A 99 -1.65 6.17 0.65
CA VAL A 99 -1.49 4.80 1.14
C VAL A 99 -2.86 4.14 1.13
N LEU A 100 -3.04 3.16 0.23
CA LEU A 100 -4.33 2.51 -0.02
C LEU A 100 -4.41 1.17 0.72
N PRO A 101 -5.52 0.91 1.44
CA PRO A 101 -5.69 -0.39 2.08
C PRO A 101 -5.85 -1.47 1.00
N LEU A 102 -5.36 -2.68 1.28
CA LEU A 102 -5.48 -3.82 0.36
C LEU A 102 -6.95 -4.12 0.01
N VAL A 103 -7.86 -3.82 0.94
CA VAL A 103 -9.30 -3.99 0.75
C VAL A 103 -9.95 -2.61 0.86
N PRO A 104 -10.62 -2.12 -0.21
CA PRO A 104 -11.32 -0.85 -0.19
C PRO A 104 -12.36 -0.77 0.93
N ARG A 105 -12.52 0.44 1.49
CA ARG A 105 -13.54 0.72 2.49
C ARG A 105 -14.87 0.99 1.80
N SER A 106 -15.91 0.26 2.21
CA SER A 106 -17.30 0.56 1.83
C SER A 106 -18.02 1.50 2.83
N GLY A 107 -17.32 2.01 3.86
CA GLY A 107 -17.90 2.87 4.90
C GLY A 107 -17.04 3.04 6.17
N ARG A 108 -17.55 3.81 7.15
CA ARG A 108 -16.95 3.93 8.49
C ARG A 108 -17.12 2.61 9.24
N GLY A 109 -16.03 2.05 9.78
CA GLY A 109 -16.07 0.78 10.54
C GLY A 109 -16.19 -0.51 9.72
N SER A 110 -16.27 -0.43 8.39
CA SER A 110 -16.61 -1.58 7.52
C SER A 110 -15.53 -2.66 7.37
N VAL A 111 -14.32 -2.44 7.90
CA VAL A 111 -13.22 -3.41 7.88
C VAL A 111 -12.55 -3.41 9.25
N ARG A 112 -12.69 -4.52 9.99
CA ARG A 112 -11.85 -4.81 11.16
C ARG A 112 -10.47 -5.26 10.65
N HIS A 113 -9.39 -4.74 11.25
CA HIS A 113 -8.00 -5.02 10.87
C HIS A 113 -7.66 -4.55 9.45
N VAL A 114 -7.54 -3.23 9.26
CA VAL A 114 -7.06 -2.64 8.00
C VAL A 114 -5.61 -3.05 7.77
N VAL A 115 -5.35 -3.63 6.60
CA VAL A 115 -4.04 -4.08 6.16
C VAL A 115 -3.72 -3.48 4.79
N PHE A 116 -2.44 -3.41 4.48
CA PHE A 116 -1.90 -2.75 3.29
C PHE A 116 -1.01 -3.73 2.54
N ALA A 117 -1.11 -3.76 1.21
CA ALA A 117 -0.26 -4.61 0.39
C ALA A 117 1.20 -4.19 0.59
N ARG A 118 2.08 -5.15 0.92
CA ARG A 118 3.50 -4.86 1.10
C ARG A 118 4.13 -4.25 -0.15
N SER A 119 3.75 -4.77 -1.33
CA SER A 119 4.18 -4.27 -2.63
C SER A 119 3.88 -2.78 -2.82
N HIS A 120 2.68 -2.31 -2.45
CA HIS A 120 2.30 -0.89 -2.51
C HIS A 120 3.21 -0.01 -1.64
N LEU A 121 3.50 -0.47 -0.42
CA LEU A 121 4.39 0.26 0.50
C LEU A 121 5.84 0.26 -0.01
N ASP A 122 6.31 -0.86 -0.54
CA ASP A 122 7.64 -0.99 -1.11
C ASP A 122 7.82 -0.13 -2.36
N GLU A 123 6.79 0.03 -3.18
CA GLU A 123 6.81 0.97 -4.31
C GLU A 123 6.99 2.42 -3.86
N LEU A 124 6.32 2.82 -2.77
CA LEU A 124 6.51 4.13 -2.16
C LEU A 124 7.95 4.30 -1.67
N LEU A 125 8.48 3.32 -0.93
CA LEU A 125 9.85 3.32 -0.43
C LEU A 125 10.89 3.33 -1.56
N LYS A 126 10.63 2.63 -2.68
CA LYS A 126 11.47 2.65 -3.88
C LYS A 126 11.53 4.04 -4.51
N LYS A 127 10.42 4.78 -4.55
CA LYS A 127 10.42 6.17 -5.03
C LYS A 127 11.30 7.07 -4.15
N ILE A 128 11.22 6.90 -2.84
CA ILE A 128 12.06 7.63 -1.87
C ILE A 128 13.54 7.26 -2.04
N ALA A 129 13.84 5.97 -2.24
CA ALA A 129 15.22 5.50 -2.42
C ALA A 129 15.90 6.04 -3.68
N ARG A 130 15.11 6.47 -4.69
CA ARG A 130 15.61 7.12 -5.91
C ARG A 130 16.01 8.59 -5.71
N LEU A 131 15.63 9.20 -4.58
CA LEU A 131 16.06 10.55 -4.27
C LEU A 131 17.59 10.60 -4.11
N PRO A 132 18.24 11.69 -4.57
CA PRO A 132 19.67 11.88 -4.39
C PRO A 132 20.03 11.85 -2.90
N MET A 133 21.16 11.23 -2.58
CA MET A 133 21.65 11.18 -1.21
C MET A 133 22.28 12.52 -0.84
N LEU A 134 21.97 13.04 0.35
CA LEU A 134 22.59 14.24 0.88
C LEU A 134 24.10 14.01 1.02
N GLN A 135 24.89 14.94 0.49
CA GLN A 135 26.34 14.95 0.65
C GLN A 135 26.72 15.67 1.95
N PRO A 136 27.72 15.19 2.72
CA PRO A 136 28.11 15.79 4.00
C PRO A 136 28.48 17.28 3.92
N SER A 137 28.93 17.74 2.76
CA SER A 137 29.31 19.13 2.51
C SER A 137 28.13 20.10 2.36
N ASN A 138 26.89 19.58 2.22
CA ASN A 138 25.71 20.36 1.83
C ASN A 138 24.56 20.27 2.86
N ASP A 139 24.84 19.94 4.11
CA ASP A 139 23.79 19.76 5.14
C ASP A 139 23.10 21.09 5.54
N GLU A 140 23.75 22.22 5.28
CA GLU A 140 23.23 23.53 5.66
C GLU A 140 22.01 23.91 4.80
N GLY A 141 20.82 23.99 5.42
CA GLY A 141 19.57 24.44 4.79
C GLY A 141 18.57 23.35 4.42
N PHE A 142 18.95 22.08 4.52
CA PHE A 142 18.06 20.94 4.29
C PHE A 142 17.36 20.53 5.59
N HIS A 143 16.03 20.41 5.53
CA HIS A 143 15.23 20.06 6.70
C HIS A 143 14.16 19.02 6.38
N PRO A 144 13.70 18.25 7.39
CA PRO A 144 12.58 17.32 7.20
C PRO A 144 11.31 18.04 6.72
N ILE A 145 10.47 17.33 5.96
CA ILE A 145 9.18 17.87 5.45
C ILE A 145 8.32 18.46 6.58
N SER A 146 8.30 17.81 7.75
CA SER A 146 7.55 18.30 8.92
C SER A 146 8.00 19.68 9.38
N TYR A 147 9.30 19.97 9.31
CA TYR A 147 9.85 21.29 9.63
C TYR A 147 9.47 22.31 8.56
N ALA A 148 9.53 21.94 7.28
CA ALA A 148 9.06 22.81 6.19
C ALA A 148 7.58 23.20 6.38
N CYS A 149 6.71 22.23 6.69
CA CYS A 149 5.30 22.49 6.99
C CYS A 149 5.13 23.48 8.16
N GLN A 150 5.90 23.32 9.24
CA GLN A 150 5.85 24.23 10.40
C GLN A 150 6.27 25.67 10.05
N ARG A 151 7.07 25.85 9.00
CA ARG A 151 7.51 27.16 8.50
C ARG A 151 6.62 27.74 7.42
N GLY A 152 5.47 27.13 7.14
CA GLY A 152 4.50 27.65 6.19
C GLY A 152 4.72 27.21 4.74
N ALA A 153 5.55 26.18 4.50
CA ALA A 153 5.76 25.63 3.16
C ALA A 153 4.54 24.88 2.59
N GLY A 154 3.46 24.72 3.37
CA GLY A 154 2.25 24.02 2.96
C GLY A 154 2.00 22.73 3.73
N ARG A 155 1.06 21.92 3.22
CA ARG A 155 0.63 20.67 3.87
C ARG A 155 1.54 19.50 3.52
N PHE A 156 1.67 18.57 4.46
CA PHE A 156 2.57 17.42 4.34
C PHE A 156 2.24 16.56 3.11
N GLU A 157 0.97 16.24 2.90
CA GLU A 157 0.50 15.40 1.80
C GLU A 157 0.86 15.96 0.41
N HIS A 158 0.74 17.28 0.23
CA HIS A 158 1.02 17.93 -1.04
C HIS A 158 2.52 17.97 -1.29
N LEU A 159 3.31 18.42 -0.30
CA LEU A 159 4.77 18.43 -0.40
C LEU A 159 5.29 17.02 -0.67
N PHE A 160 4.77 16.01 0.02
CA PHE A 160 5.20 14.63 -0.16
C PHE A 160 4.90 14.13 -1.59
N ILE A 161 3.70 14.34 -2.12
CA ILE A 161 3.36 13.96 -3.51
C ILE A 161 4.27 14.70 -4.50
N GLU A 162 4.41 16.01 -4.36
CA GLU A 162 5.21 16.83 -5.28
C GLU A 162 6.70 16.44 -5.28
N ILE A 163 7.24 16.02 -4.13
CA ILE A 163 8.58 15.43 -4.05
C ILE A 163 8.65 14.11 -4.81
N LEU A 164 7.68 13.21 -4.61
CA LEU A 164 7.66 11.92 -5.32
C LEU A 164 7.45 12.06 -6.83
N GLU A 165 6.79 13.13 -7.26
CA GLU A 165 6.62 13.51 -8.67
C GLU A 165 7.81 14.29 -9.24
N GLY A 166 8.81 14.63 -8.41
CA GLY A 166 10.00 15.38 -8.81
C GLY A 166 9.77 16.87 -9.06
N LYS A 167 8.62 17.41 -8.64
CA LYS A 167 8.29 18.85 -8.73
C LYS A 167 9.01 19.67 -7.67
N ILE A 168 9.23 19.09 -6.49
CA ILE A 168 10.04 19.68 -5.43
C ILE A 168 11.38 18.93 -5.36
N PRO A 169 12.52 19.62 -5.52
CA PRO A 169 13.82 19.03 -5.25
C PRO A 169 13.92 18.56 -3.80
N ALA A 170 14.30 17.31 -3.61
CA ALA A 170 14.52 16.72 -2.30
C ALA A 170 15.72 15.79 -2.33
N VAL A 171 16.33 15.62 -1.16
CA VAL A 171 17.42 14.68 -0.92
C VAL A 171 17.03 13.71 0.18
N ARG A 172 17.74 12.59 0.31
CA ARG A 172 17.59 11.65 1.42
C ARG A 172 18.80 11.66 2.34
N HIS A 173 18.55 11.66 3.64
CA HIS A 173 19.58 11.53 4.68
C HIS A 173 20.15 10.11 4.70
N PRO A 174 21.49 9.91 4.77
CA PRO A 174 22.10 8.58 4.71
C PRO A 174 21.74 7.68 5.90
N ASP A 175 21.66 8.25 7.11
CA ASP A 175 21.42 7.47 8.35
C ASP A 175 19.94 7.29 8.71
N ARG A 176 19.01 7.69 7.82
CA ARG A 176 17.57 7.57 8.04
C ARG A 176 16.93 6.80 6.90
N THR A 177 15.81 6.16 7.18
CA THR A 177 15.06 5.37 6.20
C THR A 177 13.64 5.89 6.02
N GLY A 178 13.01 5.48 4.91
CA GLY A 178 11.62 5.82 4.61
C GLY A 178 11.36 7.32 4.51
N ILE A 179 10.14 7.74 4.86
CA ILE A 179 9.69 9.13 4.73
C ILE A 179 10.51 10.07 5.61
N GLY A 180 10.93 9.62 6.80
CA GLY A 180 11.76 10.39 7.73
C GLY A 180 13.17 10.69 7.23
N SER A 181 13.59 10.06 6.14
CA SER A 181 14.86 10.36 5.46
C SER A 181 14.78 11.57 4.53
N ILE A 182 13.58 11.99 4.12
CA ILE A 182 13.42 13.03 3.10
C ILE A 182 13.70 14.40 3.70
N LEU A 183 14.56 15.16 3.02
CA LEU A 183 14.92 16.52 3.35
C LEU A 183 14.68 17.45 2.15
N VAL A 184 14.27 18.67 2.45
CA VAL A 184 13.98 19.73 1.48
C VAL A 184 14.59 21.06 1.93
N GLU A 185 14.89 21.93 0.97
CA GLU A 185 15.22 23.32 1.26
C GLU A 185 13.95 24.11 1.57
N VAL A 186 13.92 24.79 2.72
CA VAL A 186 12.68 25.42 3.22
C VAL A 186 12.42 26.79 2.60
N GLN A 187 13.48 27.59 2.38
CA GLN A 187 13.31 28.97 1.92
C GLN A 187 12.61 29.07 0.55
N PRO A 188 12.98 28.28 -0.48
CA PRO A 188 12.31 28.34 -1.77
C PRO A 188 10.81 28.00 -1.65
N LEU A 189 10.48 26.99 -0.85
CA LEU A 189 9.09 26.53 -0.69
C LEU A 189 8.19 27.58 -0.03
N VAL A 190 8.67 28.24 1.02
CA VAL A 190 7.91 29.30 1.70
C VAL A 190 7.73 30.53 0.82
N ALA A 191 8.74 30.88 0.01
CA ALA A 191 8.65 31.98 -0.94
C ALA A 191 7.59 31.71 -2.01
N THR A 192 7.51 30.49 -2.54
CA THR A 192 6.46 30.10 -3.51
C THR A 192 5.06 30.18 -2.89
N GLN A 193 4.90 29.73 -1.65
CA GLN A 193 3.59 29.75 -0.98
C GLN A 193 3.12 31.16 -0.62
N SER A 194 4.04 32.09 -0.40
CA SER A 194 3.72 33.50 -0.10
C SER A 194 3.38 34.32 -1.35
N ALA A 195 3.72 33.82 -2.54
CA ALA A 195 3.45 34.45 -3.82
C ALA A 195 2.13 33.98 -4.48
N ALA A 196 1.48 32.96 -3.92
CA ALA A 196 0.22 32.38 -4.38
C ALA A 196 -0.96 32.84 -3.51
#